data_AF-A0A498HVY0-F1
#
_entry.id   AF-A0A498HVY0-F1
#
_cell.length_a   1.000
_cell.length_b   1.000
_cell.length_c   1.000
_cell.angle_alpha   90.00
_cell.angle_beta   90.00
_cell.angle_gamma   90.00
#
_symmetry.space_group_name_H-M   'P 1'
#
loop_
_entity.id
_entity.type
_entity.pdbx_description
1 polymer ?
#
loop_
_entity_poly.entity_id
_entity_poly.type
_entity_poly.pdbx_seq_one_letter_code
_entity_poly.pdbx_strand_id
1 'polypeptide(L)'
;MDRPHLFSFIGGPRKGLEKAAARDEFLRQCGELTRCMLLKCGSGAGKCHEPSEVLKFCLQAPSDSFTRRSTFDSVLAGCIPVFSSPHTAYTQYKWFLPGDESTYSVYIDEKSDASKRIDEELLKIPKEKVTAMREKLIELIPSLTYALPNATNLGFGDAVDIALASLAKHVQKMIRLIN
;
A
#
# COMPACT_ATOMS: atom_id res chain seq x y z
N MET A 1 4.23 15.55 13.87
CA MET A 1 5.30 15.49 12.85
C MET A 1 4.78 16.14 11.59
N ASP A 2 5.53 17.10 11.05
CA ASP A 2 5.16 17.74 9.78
C ASP A 2 5.44 16.78 8.61
N ARG A 3 4.56 16.73 7.63
CA ARG A 3 4.67 15.87 6.44
C ARG A 3 4.82 16.79 5.22
N PRO A 4 6.07 17.15 4.83
CA PRO A 4 6.31 18.24 3.89
C PRO A 4 5.85 17.90 2.46
N HIS A 5 5.93 16.63 2.08
CA HIS A 5 5.50 16.16 0.76
C HIS A 5 4.07 15.60 0.80
N LEU A 6 3.32 15.85 -0.28
CA LEU A 6 1.98 15.31 -0.47
C LEU A 6 2.03 13.81 -0.70
N PHE A 7 2.94 13.34 -1.55
CA PHE A 7 3.05 11.93 -1.89
C PHE A 7 4.49 11.53 -2.16
N SER A 8 4.75 10.24 -2.28
CA SER A 8 6.05 9.73 -2.70
C SER A 8 5.94 8.63 -3.73
N PHE A 9 7.03 8.47 -4.46
CA PHE A 9 7.33 7.23 -5.15
C PHE A 9 8.71 6.74 -4.73
N ILE A 10 8.77 5.51 -4.22
CA ILE A 10 10.01 4.85 -3.80
C ILE A 10 10.25 3.70 -4.79
N GLY A 11 11.22 3.86 -5.67
CA GLY A 11 11.46 2.89 -6.73
C GLY A 11 12.41 3.39 -7.80
N GLY A 12 12.76 2.50 -8.71
CA GLY A 12 13.62 2.79 -9.85
C GLY A 12 13.03 2.29 -11.16
N PRO A 13 13.58 2.75 -12.30
CA PRO A 13 13.17 2.30 -13.63
C PRO A 13 13.37 0.79 -13.77
N ARG A 14 12.53 0.14 -14.58
CA ARG A 14 12.65 -1.28 -14.88
C ARG A 14 12.63 -1.49 -16.38
N LYS A 15 13.49 -2.38 -16.87
CA LYS A 15 13.51 -2.79 -18.28
C LYS A 15 12.59 -4.00 -18.47
N GLY A 16 11.68 -3.93 -19.44
CA GLY A 16 10.85 -5.05 -19.89
C GLY A 16 9.36 -4.88 -19.62
N LEU A 17 8.58 -4.97 -20.71
CA LEU A 17 7.10 -5.08 -20.83
C LEU A 17 6.24 -3.86 -20.46
N GLU A 18 5.01 -3.85 -21.00
CA GLU A 18 3.91 -2.91 -20.75
C GLU A 18 3.66 -2.61 -19.26
N LYS A 19 4.03 -3.54 -18.37
CA LYS A 19 3.96 -3.41 -16.91
C LYS A 19 4.89 -2.32 -16.33
N ALA A 20 5.79 -1.75 -17.14
CA ALA A 20 6.63 -0.62 -16.77
C ALA A 20 5.93 0.74 -16.95
N ALA A 21 4.86 0.84 -17.76
CA ALA A 21 4.28 2.14 -18.15
C ALA A 21 3.80 2.98 -16.95
N ALA A 22 3.05 2.38 -16.02
CA ALA A 22 2.59 3.08 -14.82
C ALA A 22 3.75 3.47 -13.88
N ARG A 23 4.76 2.62 -13.77
CA ARG A 23 5.97 2.90 -13.00
C ARG A 23 6.76 4.06 -13.60
N ASP A 24 6.91 4.08 -14.92
CA ASP A 24 7.62 5.14 -15.63
C ASP A 24 6.87 6.46 -15.53
N GLU A 25 5.54 6.42 -15.58
CA GLU A 25 4.70 7.60 -15.37
C GLU A 25 4.78 8.13 -13.94
N PHE A 26 4.83 7.25 -12.93
CA PHE A 26 5.06 7.65 -11.53
C PHE A 26 6.45 8.26 -11.35
N LEU A 27 7.48 7.69 -11.96
CA LEU A 27 8.84 8.24 -11.95
C LEU A 27 8.87 9.64 -12.58
N ARG A 28 8.19 9.82 -13.71
CA ARG A 28 8.13 11.07 -14.46
C ARG A 28 7.39 12.15 -13.66
N GLN A 29 6.13 11.91 -13.28
CA GLN A 29 5.34 12.88 -12.51
C GLN A 29 5.99 13.23 -11.18
N CYS A 30 6.47 12.24 -10.42
CA CYS A 30 7.08 12.49 -9.13
C CYS A 30 8.41 13.26 -9.25
N GLY A 31 9.15 13.06 -10.36
CA GLY A 31 10.38 13.81 -10.63
C GLY A 31 10.17 15.27 -11.05
N GLU A 32 8.98 15.60 -11.59
CA GLU A 32 8.63 16.95 -12.05
C GLU A 32 7.94 17.79 -10.97
N LEU A 33 7.34 17.15 -9.95
CA LEU A 33 6.51 17.80 -8.95
C LEU A 33 7.23 17.98 -7.61
N THR A 34 7.36 19.24 -7.15
CA THR A 34 7.95 19.58 -5.85
C THR A 34 7.20 18.99 -4.64
N ARG A 35 5.92 18.64 -4.84
CA ARG A 35 5.05 18.03 -3.83
C ARG A 35 5.25 16.51 -3.69
N CYS A 36 6.04 15.90 -4.58
CA CYS A 36 6.38 14.50 -4.51
C CYS A 36 7.80 14.30 -3.96
N MET A 37 7.98 13.37 -3.03
CA MET A 37 9.31 12.85 -2.74
C MET A 37 9.60 11.66 -3.66
N LEU A 38 10.56 11.82 -4.57
CA LEU A 38 11.07 10.72 -5.39
C LEU A 38 12.33 10.13 -4.76
N LEU A 39 12.24 8.89 -4.27
CA LEU A 39 13.40 8.14 -3.79
C LEU A 39 13.78 7.05 -4.79
N LYS A 40 14.86 7.29 -5.56
CA LYS A 40 15.34 6.36 -6.58
C LYS A 40 16.11 5.20 -5.95
N CYS A 41 15.53 4.00 -6.01
CA CYS A 41 16.15 2.77 -5.54
C CYS A 41 16.82 2.03 -6.70
N GLY A 42 18.13 1.77 -6.59
CA GLY A 42 18.94 1.11 -7.62
C GLY A 42 20.21 0.47 -7.03
N SER A 43 21.17 0.10 -7.88
CA SER A 43 22.43 -0.58 -7.49
C SER A 43 23.45 0.30 -6.76
N GLY A 44 23.02 1.34 -6.05
CA GLY A 44 23.86 2.27 -5.30
C GLY A 44 23.33 2.54 -3.89
N ALA A 45 23.99 3.45 -3.17
CA ALA A 45 23.59 3.91 -1.83
C ALA A 45 22.31 4.75 -1.88
N GLY A 46 21.15 4.09 -2.01
CA GLY A 46 19.84 4.70 -1.87
C GLY A 46 19.33 4.54 -0.44
N LYS A 47 18.66 5.57 0.10
CA LYS A 47 18.01 5.54 1.42
C LYS A 47 16.74 4.68 1.48
N CYS A 48 16.58 3.73 0.56
CA CYS A 48 15.36 2.94 0.41
C CYS A 48 15.11 1.95 1.55
N HIS A 49 16.10 1.79 2.43
CA HIS A 49 16.01 1.02 3.66
C HIS A 49 15.96 1.92 4.91
N GLU A 50 16.01 3.24 4.74
CA GLU A 50 15.93 4.21 5.84
C GLU A 50 14.50 4.77 5.91
N PRO A 51 13.76 4.52 7.00
CA PRO A 51 12.45 5.11 7.23
C PRO A 51 12.62 6.59 7.57
N SER A 52 12.83 7.43 6.55
CA SER A 52 13.30 8.81 6.73
C SER A 52 12.21 9.86 6.55
N GLU A 53 11.04 9.52 5.99
CA GLU A 53 9.98 10.50 5.78
C GLU A 53 8.58 9.93 6.02
N VAL A 54 7.84 10.61 6.89
CA VAL A 54 6.44 10.32 7.15
C VAL A 54 5.61 11.10 6.11
N LEU A 55 5.07 10.40 5.12
CA LEU A 55 4.44 10.99 3.92
C LEU A 55 2.93 10.81 3.91
N LYS A 56 2.17 11.61 3.15
CA LYS A 56 0.70 11.44 3.18
C LYS A 56 0.23 10.24 2.36
N PHE A 57 0.70 10.12 1.12
CA PHE A 57 0.32 9.08 0.17
C PHE A 57 1.56 8.40 -0.44
N CYS A 58 1.50 7.10 -0.66
CA CYS A 58 2.62 6.32 -1.20
C CYS A 58 2.19 5.55 -2.44
N LEU A 59 2.77 5.90 -3.58
CA LEU A 59 2.44 5.31 -4.87
C LEU A 59 2.94 3.86 -4.96
N GLN A 60 2.02 2.94 -5.25
CA GLN A 60 2.29 1.50 -5.39
C GLN A 60 2.18 1.09 -6.85
N ALA A 61 3.27 1.27 -7.61
CA ALA A 61 3.33 0.88 -9.01
C ALA A 61 3.34 -0.65 -9.18
N PRO A 62 2.80 -1.19 -10.28
CA PRO A 62 2.87 -2.61 -10.57
C PRO A 62 4.30 -3.05 -10.82
N SER A 63 4.46 -4.37 -10.89
CA SER A 63 5.72 -5.01 -11.20
C SER A 63 5.55 -6.43 -11.68
N ASP A 64 6.69 -7.14 -11.76
CA ASP A 64 6.82 -8.53 -12.16
C ASP A 64 5.77 -9.44 -11.46
N SER A 65 5.47 -9.16 -10.17
CA SER A 65 4.33 -9.75 -9.46
C SER A 65 3.39 -8.67 -8.88
N PHE A 66 2.16 -9.09 -8.58
CA PHE A 66 1.16 -8.30 -7.87
C PHE A 66 1.41 -8.23 -6.34
N THR A 67 2.32 -9.05 -5.80
CA THR A 67 2.65 -9.05 -4.37
C THR A 67 3.82 -8.10 -4.09
N ARG A 68 3.64 -7.15 -3.18
CA ARG A 68 4.66 -6.14 -2.88
C ARG A 68 4.82 -5.87 -1.40
N ARG A 69 6.06 -6.02 -0.92
CA ARG A 69 6.47 -5.58 0.42
C ARG A 69 6.18 -4.08 0.63
N SER A 70 6.39 -3.25 -0.39
CA SER A 70 6.17 -1.80 -0.32
C SER A 70 4.72 -1.42 0.05
N THR A 71 3.75 -2.26 -0.30
CA THR A 71 2.35 -2.08 0.11
C THR A 71 2.26 -2.09 1.63
N PHE A 72 2.79 -3.12 2.28
CA PHE A 72 2.76 -3.25 3.74
C PHE A 72 3.68 -2.23 4.42
N ASP A 73 4.88 -1.99 3.88
CA ASP A 73 5.79 -0.96 4.41
C ASP A 73 5.11 0.43 4.43
N SER A 74 4.28 0.76 3.42
CA SER A 74 3.53 2.02 3.41
C SER A 74 2.47 2.09 4.52
N VAL A 75 1.75 0.99 4.77
CA VAL A 75 0.79 0.90 5.88
C VAL A 75 1.50 1.08 7.23
N LEU A 76 2.63 0.39 7.43
CA LEU A 76 3.44 0.49 8.66
C LEU A 76 4.03 1.89 8.87
N ALA A 77 4.36 2.59 7.79
CA ALA A 77 4.78 3.99 7.83
C ALA A 77 3.62 4.98 8.04
N GLY A 78 2.36 4.51 8.12
CA GLY A 78 1.17 5.36 8.17
C GLY A 78 1.00 6.22 6.92
N CYS A 79 1.50 5.75 5.79
CA CYS A 79 1.40 6.36 4.47
C CYS A 79 0.26 5.68 3.70
N ILE A 80 -0.72 6.46 3.23
CA ILE A 80 -1.89 5.90 2.56
C ILE A 80 -1.46 5.29 1.21
N PRO A 81 -1.61 3.96 1.00
CA PRO A 81 -1.26 3.34 -0.26
C PRO A 81 -2.13 3.88 -1.39
N VAL A 82 -1.49 4.23 -2.51
CA VAL A 82 -2.17 4.59 -3.76
C VAL A 82 -1.88 3.49 -4.77
N PHE A 83 -2.88 2.66 -5.05
CA PHE A 83 -2.76 1.53 -5.95
C PHE A 83 -3.15 1.91 -7.37
N SER A 84 -2.41 1.36 -8.33
CA SER A 84 -2.69 1.51 -9.76
C SER A 84 -3.34 0.28 -10.39
N SER A 85 -3.31 -0.84 -9.67
CA SER A 85 -3.98 -2.10 -10.04
C SER A 85 -4.68 -2.71 -8.83
N PRO A 86 -5.95 -3.16 -8.96
CA PRO A 86 -6.68 -3.81 -7.87
C PRO A 86 -6.01 -5.11 -7.44
N HIS A 87 -5.22 -5.71 -8.34
CA HIS A 87 -4.47 -6.93 -8.04
C HIS A 87 -3.34 -6.70 -7.04
N THR A 88 -2.87 -5.47 -6.85
CA THR A 88 -1.79 -5.19 -5.89
C THR A 88 -2.22 -5.40 -4.43
N ALA A 89 -3.53 -5.29 -4.16
CA ALA A 89 -4.07 -5.38 -2.81
C ALA A 89 -5.39 -6.16 -2.75
N TYR A 90 -6.41 -5.64 -3.43
CA TYR A 90 -7.81 -6.00 -3.22
C TYR A 90 -8.15 -7.44 -3.61
N THR A 91 -7.48 -8.00 -4.62
CA THR A 91 -7.71 -9.40 -5.00
C THR A 91 -6.83 -10.38 -4.25
N GLN A 92 -5.66 -9.94 -3.74
CA GLN A 92 -4.62 -10.81 -3.20
C GLN A 92 -4.71 -11.00 -1.68
N TYR A 93 -5.12 -9.96 -0.95
CA TYR A 93 -5.03 -9.94 0.51
C TYR A 93 -6.40 -9.86 1.18
N LYS A 94 -7.42 -10.49 0.60
CA LYS A 94 -8.83 -10.46 1.09
C LYS A 94 -9.03 -10.94 2.53
N TRP A 95 -8.12 -11.76 3.05
CA TRP A 95 -8.17 -12.20 4.45
C TRP A 95 -7.67 -11.13 5.42
N PHE A 96 -6.83 -10.22 4.93
CA PHE A 96 -6.06 -9.28 5.74
C PHE A 96 -6.50 -7.83 5.55
N LEU A 97 -6.95 -7.47 4.35
CA LEU A 97 -7.44 -6.13 4.02
C LEU A 97 -8.96 -6.14 3.98
N PRO A 98 -9.61 -5.08 4.50
CA PRO A 98 -11.06 -5.01 4.53
C PRO A 98 -11.60 -4.69 3.12
N GLY A 99 -12.86 -5.06 2.87
CA GLY A 99 -13.48 -4.88 1.54
C GLY A 99 -13.85 -3.44 1.20
N ASP A 100 -13.85 -2.54 2.18
CA ASP A 100 -14.11 -1.12 2.03
C ASP A 100 -12.82 -0.36 1.66
N GLU A 101 -12.27 -0.68 0.48
CA GLU A 101 -10.97 -0.25 -0.04
C GLU A 101 -10.66 1.25 0.16
N SER A 102 -11.67 2.11 -0.04
CA SER A 102 -11.56 3.56 0.08
C SER A 102 -11.36 4.10 1.50
N THR A 103 -11.48 3.24 2.52
CA THR A 103 -11.24 3.59 3.93
C THR A 103 -9.77 3.54 4.29
N TYR A 104 -8.93 2.86 3.52
CA TYR A 104 -7.50 2.71 3.84
C TYR A 104 -6.57 2.99 2.65
N SER A 105 -7.12 3.12 1.43
CA SER A 105 -6.31 3.31 0.22
C SER A 105 -6.99 4.18 -0.82
N VAL A 106 -6.20 4.64 -1.78
CA VAL A 106 -6.67 5.34 -2.98
C VAL A 106 -6.40 4.44 -4.18
N TYR A 107 -7.37 4.31 -5.07
CA TYR A 107 -7.19 3.62 -6.34
C TYR A 107 -7.19 4.64 -7.49
N ILE A 108 -6.18 4.59 -8.34
CA ILE A 108 -6.10 5.37 -9.57
C ILE A 108 -5.91 4.40 -10.71
N ASP A 109 -6.92 4.26 -11.58
CA ASP A 109 -6.81 3.41 -12.76
C ASP A 109 -5.77 4.00 -13.72
N GLU A 110 -4.74 3.21 -14.04
CA GLU A 110 -3.66 3.56 -14.97
C GLU A 110 -4.17 4.02 -16.33
N LYS A 111 -5.31 3.48 -16.77
CA LYS A 111 -5.92 3.77 -18.07
C LYS A 111 -6.82 5.01 -18.06
N SER A 112 -7.11 5.56 -16.89
CA SER A 112 -7.98 6.72 -16.73
C SER A 112 -7.21 8.04 -16.84
N ASP A 113 -7.90 9.14 -17.11
CA ASP A 113 -7.27 10.47 -17.15
C ASP A 113 -6.70 10.90 -15.78
N ALA A 114 -7.23 10.35 -14.69
CA ALA A 114 -6.72 10.57 -13.33
C ALA A 114 -5.25 10.13 -13.18
N SER A 115 -4.79 9.13 -13.95
CA SER A 115 -3.40 8.67 -13.90
C SER A 115 -2.41 9.71 -14.42
N LYS A 116 -2.85 10.72 -15.19
CA LYS A 116 -2.00 11.76 -15.78
C LYS A 116 -1.65 12.91 -14.81
N ARG A 117 -2.44 13.09 -13.75
CA ARG A 117 -2.34 14.19 -12.77
C ARG A 117 -2.60 13.69 -11.35
N ILE A 118 -1.73 12.80 -10.88
CA ILE A 118 -1.91 12.12 -9.59
C ILE A 118 -1.99 13.09 -8.42
N ASP A 119 -1.18 14.16 -8.44
CA ASP A 119 -1.17 15.16 -7.38
C ASP A 119 -2.51 15.90 -7.25
N GLU A 120 -3.15 16.22 -8.37
CA GLU A 120 -4.47 16.85 -8.40
C GLU A 120 -5.53 15.92 -7.81
N GLU A 121 -5.52 14.64 -8.15
CA GLU A 121 -6.44 13.66 -7.59
C GLU A 121 -6.26 13.51 -6.08
N LEU A 122 -5.02 13.46 -5.60
CA LEU A 122 -4.73 13.36 -4.17
C LEU A 122 -5.09 14.64 -3.41
N LEU A 123 -5.02 15.82 -4.04
CA LEU A 123 -5.44 17.09 -3.45
C LEU A 123 -6.96 17.22 -3.29
N LYS A 124 -7.75 16.49 -4.09
CA LYS A 124 -9.21 16.47 -3.95
C LYS A 124 -9.66 15.75 -2.67
N ILE A 125 -8.79 14.96 -2.04
CA ILE A 125 -9.13 14.20 -0.83
C ILE A 125 -9.10 15.14 0.38
N PRO A 126 -10.22 15.34 1.10
CA PRO A 126 -10.28 16.22 2.26
C PRO A 126 -9.32 15.75 3.37
N LYS A 127 -8.80 16.70 4.15
CA LYS A 127 -7.83 16.41 5.23
C LYS A 127 -8.43 15.48 6.28
N GLU A 128 -9.73 15.61 6.54
CA GLU A 128 -10.49 14.79 7.48
C GLU A 128 -10.53 13.34 7.00
N LYS A 129 -10.78 13.13 5.70
CA LYS A 129 -10.73 11.80 5.08
C LYS A 129 -9.32 11.21 5.14
N VAL A 130 -8.29 12.00 4.86
CA VAL A 130 -6.88 11.55 5.00
C VAL A 130 -6.57 11.12 6.43
N THR A 131 -7.11 11.82 7.43
CA THR A 131 -6.92 11.49 8.84
C THR A 131 -7.62 10.18 9.19
N ALA A 132 -8.90 10.04 8.83
CA ALA A 132 -9.66 8.80 9.02
C ALA A 132 -9.00 7.60 8.32
N MET A 133 -8.47 7.79 7.11
CA MET A 133 -7.75 6.72 6.41
C MET A 133 -6.50 6.27 7.17
N ARG A 134 -5.78 7.19 7.82
CA ARG A 134 -4.61 6.82 8.64
C ARG A 134 -4.98 6.12 9.93
N GLU A 135 -6.05 6.55 10.58
CA GLU A 135 -6.60 5.83 11.74
C GLU A 135 -6.95 4.40 11.34
N LYS A 136 -7.56 4.23 10.16
CA LYS A 136 -7.80 2.90 9.59
C LYS A 136 -6.51 2.11 9.36
N LEU A 137 -5.44 2.73 8.84
CA LEU A 137 -4.16 2.05 8.70
C LEU A 137 -3.63 1.56 10.06
N ILE A 138 -3.71 2.38 11.10
CA ILE A 138 -3.26 2.02 12.45
C ILE A 138 -4.04 0.80 12.98
N GLU A 139 -5.36 0.77 12.77
CA GLU A 139 -6.19 -0.40 13.11
C GLU A 139 -5.76 -1.68 12.37
N LEU A 140 -5.26 -1.54 11.13
CA LEU A 140 -4.84 -2.68 10.31
C LEU A 140 -3.44 -3.21 10.68
N ILE A 141 -2.57 -2.40 11.29
CA ILE A 141 -1.17 -2.81 11.56
C ILE A 141 -1.07 -4.18 12.26
N PRO A 142 -1.83 -4.48 13.33
CA PRO A 142 -1.78 -5.79 13.98
C PRO A 142 -2.08 -6.95 13.02
N SER A 143 -3.10 -6.80 12.18
CA SER A 143 -3.51 -7.82 11.20
C SER A 143 -2.49 -8.08 10.09
N LEU A 144 -1.55 -7.14 9.90
CA LEU A 144 -0.56 -7.17 8.82
C LEU A 144 0.86 -7.46 9.29
N THR A 145 1.04 -7.64 10.60
CA THR A 145 2.34 -7.87 11.23
C THR A 145 2.32 -9.13 12.07
N TYR A 146 3.51 -9.65 12.35
CA TYR A 146 3.68 -10.74 13.30
C TYR A 146 3.92 -10.18 14.68
N ALA A 147 3.27 -10.77 15.68
CA ALA A 147 3.58 -10.54 17.06
C ALA A 147 5.04 -10.92 17.35
N LEU A 148 5.68 -10.18 18.25
CA LEU A 148 6.99 -10.58 18.75
C LEU A 148 6.84 -11.91 19.51
N PRO A 149 7.75 -12.89 19.33
CA PRO A 149 7.63 -14.22 19.96
C PRO A 149 7.49 -14.19 21.49
N ASN A 150 8.04 -13.17 22.14
CA ASN A 150 8.03 -13.01 23.59
C ASN A 150 6.91 -12.08 24.09
N ALA A 151 6.09 -11.54 23.18
CA ALA A 151 4.96 -10.71 23.58
C ALA A 151 3.89 -11.61 24.21
N THR A 152 3.62 -11.38 25.49
CA THR A 152 2.49 -12.00 26.18
C THR A 152 1.35 -11.00 26.23
N ASN A 153 0.12 -11.48 25.98
CA ASN A 153 -1.12 -10.73 26.21
C ASN A 153 -1.27 -9.42 25.39
N LEU A 154 -1.10 -9.48 24.07
CA LEU A 154 -1.25 -8.32 23.17
C LEU A 154 -2.67 -7.72 23.13
N GLY A 155 -3.69 -8.50 23.48
CA GLY A 155 -5.10 -8.07 23.44
C GLY A 155 -5.71 -8.03 22.03
N PHE A 156 -4.93 -8.36 20.99
CA PHE A 156 -5.38 -8.50 19.60
C PHE A 156 -4.62 -9.65 18.92
N GLY A 157 -5.20 -10.19 17.84
CA GLY A 157 -4.55 -11.21 17.01
C GLY A 157 -3.64 -10.60 15.94
N ASP A 158 -2.62 -11.35 15.54
CA ASP A 158 -1.65 -10.96 14.53
C ASP A 158 -1.98 -11.54 13.13
N ALA A 159 -1.07 -11.37 12.17
CA ALA A 159 -1.25 -11.91 10.82
C ALA A 159 -1.35 -13.45 10.79
N VAL A 160 -0.69 -14.19 11.68
CA VAL A 160 -0.83 -15.66 11.76
C VAL A 160 -2.22 -16.04 12.26
N ASP A 161 -2.71 -15.38 13.31
CA ASP A 161 -4.04 -15.63 13.85
C ASP A 161 -5.12 -15.44 12.78
N ILE A 162 -5.02 -14.37 11.99
CA ILE A 162 -5.96 -14.09 10.89
C ILE A 162 -5.86 -15.14 9.79
N ALA A 163 -4.65 -15.56 9.42
CA ALA A 163 -4.44 -16.58 8.41
C ALA A 163 -5.09 -17.92 8.83
N LEU A 164 -4.84 -18.36 10.06
CA LEU A 164 -5.38 -19.61 10.59
C LEU A 164 -6.91 -19.57 10.71
N ALA A 165 -7.45 -18.48 11.26
CA ALA A 165 -8.90 -18.29 11.37
C ALA A 165 -9.59 -18.27 10.00
N SER A 166 -8.99 -17.61 9.01
CA SER A 166 -9.53 -17.51 7.65
C SER A 166 -9.46 -18.85 6.92
N LEU A 167 -8.35 -19.58 7.06
CA LEU A 167 -8.19 -20.92 6.51
C LEU A 167 -9.21 -21.89 7.10
N ALA A 168 -9.39 -21.89 8.43
CA ALA A 168 -10.37 -22.74 9.10
C ALA A 168 -11.79 -22.48 8.58
N LYS A 169 -12.20 -21.21 8.47
CA LYS A 169 -13.50 -20.82 7.89
C LYS A 169 -13.64 -21.30 6.43
N HIS A 170 -12.59 -21.16 5.64
CA HIS A 170 -12.58 -21.57 4.24
C HIS A 170 -12.79 -23.10 4.11
N VAL A 171 -12.03 -23.89 4.87
CA VAL A 171 -12.14 -25.36 4.89
C VAL A 171 -13.52 -25.80 5.35
N GLN A 172 -14.06 -25.21 6.42
CA GLN A 172 -15.42 -25.52 6.90
C GLN A 172 -16.49 -25.26 5.83
N LYS A 173 -16.36 -24.15 5.08
CA LYS A 173 -17.26 -23.84 3.97
C LYS A 173 -17.17 -24.90 2.86
N MET A 174 -15.96 -25.34 2.51
CA MET A 174 -15.78 -26.40 1.52
C MET A 174 -16.40 -27.73 1.96
N ILE A 175 -16.18 -28.14 3.22
CA ILE A 175 -16.76 -29.37 3.77
C ILE A 175 -18.30 -29.35 3.69
N ARG A 176 -18.93 -28.20 3.99
CA ARG A 176 -20.40 -28.03 3.88
C ARG A 176 -20.94 -28.04 2.45
N LEU A 177 -20.09 -27.86 1.44
CA LEU A 177 -20.50 -27.92 0.03
C LEU A 177 -20.36 -29.33 -0.56
N ILE A 178 -19.62 -30.21 0.12
CA ILE A 178 -19.37 -31.60 -0.29
C ILE A 178 -20.37 -32.56 0.36
N ASN A 179 -20.90 -32.21 1.54
CA ASN A 179 -21.99 -32.90 2.21
C ASN A 179 -23.35 -32.27 1.87
#